data_AF-A0A6P5T4X2-F1
#
_entry.id   AF-A0A6P5T4X2-F1
#
_cell.length_a   1.000
_cell.length_b   1.000
_cell.length_c   1.000
_cell.angle_alpha   90.00
_cell.angle_beta   90.00
_cell.angle_gamma   90.00
#
_symmetry.space_group_name_H-M   'P 1'
#
loop_
_entity.id
_entity.type
_entity.pdbx_description
1 polymer ?
#
loop_
_entity_poly.entity_id
_entity_poly.type
_entity_poly.pdbx_seq_one_letter_code
_entity_poly.pdbx_strand_id
1 'polypeptide(L)'
;MNNIVIVIKRSDYGGEDKRRSRVILAYERSGNYKSCKSSETTDIRSDANSDMKKCARDTGIKKCGCPFLLKGVNIGDEDDWKLEVVCGVHNHPISEYLQGHSFVGRLSQEENALLVDMSKSLVKLRDILVTLKDRDAMNVSTMKTIYNARIQNKTKDFAGRTQMQQLLTQEI
;
A
#
# COMPACT_ATOMS: atom_id res chain seq x y z
N MET A 1 -1.39 -8.71 -23.06
CA MET A 1 -0.80 -8.89 -21.71
C MET A 1 -1.93 -8.78 -20.69
N ASN A 2 -2.00 -9.67 -19.71
CA ASN A 2 -3.04 -9.63 -18.67
C ASN A 2 -2.59 -8.64 -17.58
N ASN A 3 -3.28 -7.52 -17.43
CA ASN A 3 -2.97 -6.51 -16.41
C ASN A 3 -3.49 -6.95 -15.03
N ILE A 4 -2.88 -8.00 -14.49
CA ILE A 4 -3.21 -8.53 -13.16
C ILE A 4 -1.99 -8.32 -12.26
N VAL A 5 -2.21 -7.64 -11.14
CA VAL A 5 -1.18 -7.41 -10.13
C VAL A 5 -1.36 -8.43 -9.01
N ILE A 6 -0.40 -9.34 -8.87
CA ILE A 6 -0.38 -10.37 -7.84
C ILE A 6 0.53 -9.90 -6.71
N VAL A 7 0.04 -9.99 -5.46
CA VAL A 7 0.79 -9.61 -4.25
C VAL A 7 0.80 -10.76 -3.24
N ILE A 8 1.81 -10.77 -2.38
CA ILE A 8 1.89 -11.69 -1.25
C ILE A 8 0.82 -11.28 -0.23
N LYS A 9 -0.18 -12.15 -0.04
CA LYS A 9 -1.23 -11.98 0.97
C LYS A 9 -0.79 -12.50 2.33
N ARG A 10 -0.02 -13.59 2.35
CA ARG A 10 0.53 -14.20 3.57
C ARG A 10 1.74 -15.04 3.18
N SER A 11 2.80 -14.99 3.99
CA SER A 11 3.90 -15.94 3.94
C SER A 11 4.09 -16.57 5.32
N ASP A 12 4.61 -17.79 5.33
CA ASP A 12 4.95 -18.55 6.51
C ASP A 12 6.18 -19.40 6.17
N TYR A 13 7.25 -19.25 6.94
CA TYR A 13 8.53 -19.91 6.68
C TYR A 13 8.57 -21.35 7.18
N GLY A 14 7.56 -21.81 7.93
CA GLY A 14 7.64 -23.07 8.65
C GLY A 14 8.48 -22.92 9.93
N GLY A 15 8.08 -23.60 10.99
CA GLY A 15 8.80 -23.64 12.27
C GLY A 15 9.27 -25.05 12.60
N GLU A 16 9.92 -25.22 13.76
CA GLU A 16 10.42 -26.51 14.29
C GLU A 16 9.39 -27.65 14.23
N ASP A 17 8.10 -27.31 14.22
CA ASP A 17 6.97 -28.23 14.15
C ASP A 17 6.62 -28.63 12.70
N LYS A 18 7.58 -29.22 11.96
CA LYS A 18 7.45 -29.91 10.64
C LYS A 18 6.59 -29.23 9.54
N ARG A 19 6.24 -27.96 9.69
CA ARG A 19 5.32 -27.26 8.79
C ARG A 19 6.12 -26.72 7.62
N ARG A 20 5.77 -27.13 6.40
CA ARG A 20 6.45 -26.66 5.19
C ARG A 20 6.22 -25.18 4.96
N SER A 21 7.25 -24.49 4.47
CA SER A 21 7.17 -23.09 4.06
C SER A 21 6.10 -22.92 2.99
N ARG A 22 5.31 -21.85 3.11
CA ARG A 22 4.17 -21.58 2.24
C ARG A 22 3.99 -20.09 2.01
N VAL A 23 3.55 -19.75 0.80
CA VAL A 23 3.17 -18.40 0.42
C VAL A 23 1.79 -18.41 -0.20
N ILE A 24 0.96 -17.46 0.18
CA ILE A 24 -0.36 -17.23 -0.41
C ILE A 24 -0.25 -15.94 -1.21
N LEU A 25 -0.48 -16.05 -2.51
CA LEU A 25 -0.51 -14.92 -3.43
C LEU A 25 -1.96 -14.64 -3.81
N ALA A 26 -2.32 -13.37 -3.89
CA ALA A 26 -3.66 -12.95 -4.27
C ALA A 26 -3.60 -11.76 -5.20
N TYR A 27 -4.71 -11.45 -5.84
CA TYR A 27 -4.85 -10.18 -6.54
C TYR A 27 -4.71 -9.02 -5.55
N GLU A 28 -4.00 -7.95 -5.94
CA GLU A 28 -3.71 -6.80 -5.07
C GLU A 28 -4.95 -6.24 -4.38
N ARG A 29 -6.06 -6.13 -5.13
CA ARG A 29 -7.33 -5.58 -4.66
C ARG A 29 -8.24 -6.65 -4.05
N SER A 30 -7.71 -7.82 -3.70
CA SER A 30 -8.50 -8.91 -3.10
C SER A 30 -8.94 -8.61 -1.65
N GLY A 31 -10.00 -9.31 -1.26
CA GLY A 31 -10.59 -9.23 0.09
C GLY A 31 -11.34 -7.93 0.34
N ASN A 32 -11.67 -7.68 1.60
CA ASN A 32 -12.47 -6.54 2.04
C ASN A 32 -11.68 -5.66 3.00
N TYR A 33 -12.16 -4.44 3.23
CA TYR A 33 -11.68 -3.61 4.32
C TYR A 33 -12.15 -4.20 5.66
N LYS A 34 -11.30 -4.06 6.68
CA LYS A 34 -11.70 -4.45 8.03
C LYS A 34 -12.61 -3.34 8.55
N SER A 35 -13.91 -3.57 8.59
CA SER A 35 -14.83 -2.63 9.25
C SER A 35 -14.44 -2.55 10.73
N CYS A 36 -14.10 -1.36 11.22
CA CYS A 36 -14.04 -1.13 12.66
C CYS A 36 -15.49 -1.01 13.14
N LYS A 37 -16.06 -2.09 13.69
CA LYS A 37 -17.33 -1.98 14.41
C LYS A 37 -17.05 -1.15 15.67
N SER A 38 -17.53 0.09 15.72
CA SER A 38 -17.82 0.72 17.01
C SER A 38 -18.98 -0.07 17.60
N SER A 39 -18.78 -0.69 18.76
CA SER A 39 -19.89 -1.29 19.49
C SER A 39 -20.93 -0.20 19.76
N GLU A 40 -22.15 -0.45 19.29
CA GLU A 40 -23.35 0.26 19.66
C GLU A 40 -23.64 -0.03 21.13
N THR A 41 -23.31 0.92 22.02
CA THR A 41 -23.83 0.96 23.39
C THR A 41 -24.05 2.43 23.75
N THR A 42 -25.32 2.82 23.72
CA THR A 42 -26.02 3.77 24.61
C THR A 42 -25.16 4.73 25.45
N ASP A 43 -25.46 6.01 25.27
CA ASP A 43 -25.20 7.15 26.15
C ASP A 43 -24.67 6.84 27.56
N ILE A 44 -23.47 7.34 27.88
CA ILE A 44 -23.10 8.06 29.12
C ILE A 44 -21.69 8.65 28.90
N ARG A 45 -21.50 9.92 29.29
CA ARG A 45 -20.24 10.67 29.23
C ARG A 45 -19.23 10.16 30.27
N SER A 46 -17.96 10.49 30.03
CA SER A 46 -16.77 10.41 30.91
C SER A 46 -15.88 9.17 30.63
N ASP A 47 -14.54 9.20 30.55
CA ASP A 47 -13.50 10.18 30.85
C ASP A 47 -12.26 9.94 29.95
N ALA A 48 -11.36 10.91 29.91
CA ALA A 48 -10.12 10.90 29.14
C ALA A 48 -9.19 9.71 29.50
N ASN A 49 -8.53 9.15 28.47
CA ASN A 49 -7.54 8.06 28.45
C ASN A 49 -8.03 6.68 27.97
N SER A 50 -8.59 6.63 26.77
CA SER A 50 -8.41 5.43 25.94
C SER A 50 -7.56 5.80 24.73
N ASP A 51 -6.50 5.03 24.49
CA ASP A 51 -5.77 5.01 23.23
C ASP A 51 -6.81 4.86 22.12
N MET A 52 -7.17 5.99 21.50
CA MET A 52 -8.12 6.02 20.41
C MET A 52 -7.45 5.27 19.27
N LYS A 53 -7.73 3.96 19.20
CA LYS A 53 -7.39 3.08 18.10
C LYS A 53 -7.88 3.79 16.87
N LYS A 54 -6.96 4.47 16.17
CA LYS A 54 -7.29 5.28 14.99
C LYS A 54 -7.94 4.33 14.00
N CYS A 55 -9.26 4.34 13.96
CA CYS A 55 -10.02 3.59 12.99
C CYS A 55 -9.55 4.12 11.64
N ALA A 56 -8.90 3.24 10.86
CA ALA A 56 -8.51 3.57 9.51
C ALA A 56 -9.77 4.04 8.79
N ARG A 57 -9.75 5.27 8.27
CA ARG A 57 -10.90 5.83 7.55
C ARG A 57 -11.25 4.85 6.44
N ASP A 58 -12.47 4.32 6.46
CA ASP A 58 -12.97 3.33 5.49
C ASP A 58 -13.36 4.03 4.17
N THR A 59 -12.48 4.92 3.69
CA THR A 59 -12.71 5.77 2.50
C THR A 59 -12.13 5.13 1.23
N GLY A 60 -11.73 3.86 1.30
CA GLY A 60 -11.10 3.16 0.20
C GLY A 60 -12.07 2.22 -0.51
N ILE A 61 -12.29 2.41 -1.82
CA ILE A 61 -12.96 1.42 -2.69
C ILE A 61 -11.90 0.57 -3.42
N LYS A 62 -10.64 0.57 -2.94
CA LYS A 62 -9.56 -0.11 -3.67
C LYS A 62 -9.73 -1.62 -3.67
N LYS A 63 -10.41 -2.19 -2.67
CA LYS A 63 -10.63 -3.63 -2.56
C LYS A 63 -11.97 -4.03 -3.16
N CYS A 64 -11.99 -5.14 -3.88
CA CYS A 64 -13.14 -5.63 -4.64
C CYS A 64 -13.61 -7.04 -4.21
N GLY A 65 -13.08 -7.58 -3.11
CA GLY A 65 -13.47 -8.91 -2.64
C GLY A 65 -13.05 -10.06 -3.57
N CYS A 66 -12.14 -9.83 -4.52
CA CYS A 66 -11.76 -10.84 -5.51
C CYS A 66 -11.31 -12.16 -4.86
N PRO A 67 -11.89 -13.31 -5.25
CA PRO A 67 -11.58 -14.61 -4.66
C PRO A 67 -10.29 -15.24 -5.19
N PHE A 68 -9.73 -14.73 -6.30
CA PHE A 68 -8.48 -15.21 -6.90
C PHE A 68 -7.36 -15.41 -5.86
N LEU A 69 -6.80 -16.61 -5.85
CA LEU A 69 -5.83 -17.05 -4.86
C LEU A 69 -4.92 -18.15 -5.40
N LEU A 70 -3.61 -17.97 -5.21
CA LEU A 70 -2.58 -18.96 -5.47
C LEU A 70 -1.88 -19.32 -4.16
N LYS A 71 -1.37 -20.55 -4.08
CA LYS A 71 -0.64 -21.06 -2.92
C LYS A 71 0.65 -21.71 -3.39
N GLY A 72 1.78 -21.11 -3.05
CA GLY A 72 3.10 -21.74 -3.17
C GLY A 72 3.38 -22.56 -1.92
N VAL A 73 3.79 -23.82 -2.09
CA VAL A 73 4.21 -24.71 -1.00
C VAL A 73 5.57 -25.28 -1.35
N ASN A 74 6.53 -25.18 -0.43
CA ASN A 74 7.83 -25.82 -0.59
C ASN A 74 7.67 -27.35 -0.48
N ILE A 75 8.29 -28.09 -1.40
CA ILE A 75 8.13 -29.55 -1.52
C ILE A 75 9.14 -30.29 -0.62
N GLY A 76 10.28 -29.66 -0.31
CA GLY A 76 11.25 -30.12 0.70
C GLY A 76 12.55 -30.69 0.14
N ASP A 77 12.59 -31.03 -1.14
CA ASP A 77 13.72 -31.73 -1.76
C ASP A 77 14.51 -30.79 -2.68
N GLU A 78 15.28 -29.83 -2.13
CA GLU A 78 16.15 -28.91 -2.92
C GLU A 78 15.45 -27.66 -3.50
N ASP A 79 14.90 -26.79 -2.62
CA ASP A 79 14.29 -25.50 -3.02
C ASP A 79 13.13 -25.59 -4.02
N ASP A 80 12.57 -26.78 -4.24
CA ASP A 80 11.41 -26.96 -5.11
C ASP A 80 10.13 -26.37 -4.50
N TRP A 81 9.43 -25.56 -5.30
CA TRP A 81 8.14 -24.96 -4.93
C TRP A 81 7.03 -25.44 -5.87
N LYS A 82 5.95 -25.94 -5.28
CA LYS A 82 4.70 -26.21 -6.01
C LYS A 82 3.79 -24.99 -5.92
N LEU A 83 3.35 -24.48 -7.07
CA LEU A 83 2.31 -23.46 -7.14
C LEU A 83 0.95 -24.12 -7.41
N GLU A 84 0.01 -23.96 -6.49
CA GLU A 84 -1.35 -24.47 -6.57
C GLU A 84 -2.33 -23.31 -6.79
N VAL A 85 -3.22 -23.46 -7.76
CA VAL A 85 -4.34 -22.54 -7.95
C VAL A 85 -5.44 -22.92 -6.95
N VAL A 86 -5.63 -22.11 -5.90
CA VAL A 86 -6.70 -22.34 -4.92
C VAL A 86 -8.03 -21.81 -5.46
N CYS A 87 -8.00 -20.64 -6.10
CA CYS A 87 -9.15 -20.10 -6.83
C CYS A 87 -8.64 -19.33 -8.05
N GLY A 88 -9.02 -19.78 -9.25
CA GLY A 88 -8.65 -19.13 -10.52
C GLY A 88 -9.65 -18.09 -11.01
N VAL A 89 -10.72 -17.82 -10.25
CA VAL A 89 -11.82 -16.95 -10.69
C VAL A 89 -11.60 -15.51 -10.24
N HIS A 90 -11.86 -14.57 -11.14
CA HIS A 90 -11.96 -13.14 -10.85
C HIS A 90 -13.43 -12.71 -10.87
N ASN A 91 -13.83 -11.83 -9.96
CA ASN A 91 -15.17 -11.26 -9.89
C ASN A 91 -15.26 -9.84 -10.49
N HIS A 92 -14.23 -9.46 -11.26
CA HIS A 92 -14.10 -8.15 -11.89
C HIS A 92 -13.50 -8.34 -13.29
N PRO A 93 -13.73 -7.41 -14.23
CA PRO A 93 -13.04 -7.44 -15.51
C PRO A 93 -11.53 -7.28 -15.30
N ILE A 94 -10.75 -7.80 -16.24
CA ILE A 94 -9.31 -7.52 -16.29
C ILE A 94 -9.14 -6.02 -16.47
N SER A 95 -8.21 -5.40 -15.73
CA SER A 95 -7.99 -3.96 -15.82
C SER A 95 -7.42 -3.59 -17.18
N GLU A 96 -7.92 -2.54 -17.83
CA GLU A 96 -7.31 -2.04 -19.07
C GLU A 96 -5.99 -1.31 -18.80
N TYR A 97 -5.86 -0.72 -17.60
CA TYR A 97 -4.71 0.06 -17.19
C TYR A 97 -4.21 -0.39 -15.81
N LEU A 98 -2.89 -0.40 -15.61
CA LEU A 98 -2.29 -0.61 -14.28
C LEU A 98 -2.46 0.62 -13.37
N GLN A 99 -2.97 1.73 -13.90
CA GLN A 99 -3.18 2.94 -13.12
C GLN A 99 -4.17 2.70 -11.96
N GLY A 100 -3.80 3.19 -10.77
CA GLY A 100 -4.58 2.99 -9.54
C GLY A 100 -4.26 1.70 -8.77
N HIS A 101 -3.46 0.79 -9.34
CA HIS A 101 -2.79 -0.27 -8.58
C HIS A 101 -1.69 0.36 -7.73
N SER A 102 -1.83 0.27 -6.41
CA SER A 102 -0.88 0.89 -5.47
C SER A 102 0.50 0.26 -5.51
N PHE A 103 0.58 -1.04 -5.79
CA PHE A 103 1.85 -1.75 -5.84
C PHE A 103 2.70 -1.31 -7.03
N VAL A 104 2.11 -1.28 -8.23
CA VAL A 104 2.81 -0.86 -9.46
C VAL A 104 2.98 0.65 -9.51
N GLY A 105 2.04 1.43 -8.97
CA GLY A 105 2.14 2.88 -8.87
C GLY A 105 2.95 3.37 -7.68
N ARG A 106 3.81 2.53 -7.07
CA ARG A 106 4.70 2.90 -5.97
C ARG A 106 5.99 3.47 -6.56
N LEU A 107 6.46 4.59 -5.99
CA LEU A 107 7.76 5.14 -6.35
C LEU A 107 8.88 4.25 -5.83
N SER A 108 9.86 3.99 -6.69
CA SER A 108 11.18 3.46 -6.33
C SER A 108 11.92 4.42 -5.40
N GLN A 109 13.05 3.97 -4.86
CA GLN A 109 13.85 4.79 -3.97
C GLN A 109 14.44 6.00 -4.72
N GLU A 110 14.86 5.77 -5.95
CA GLU A 110 15.46 6.75 -6.86
C GLU A 110 14.42 7.81 -7.26
N GLU A 111 13.22 7.38 -7.66
CA GLU A 111 12.11 8.27 -7.99
C GLU A 111 11.63 9.09 -6.78
N ASN A 112 11.59 8.47 -5.61
CA ASN A 112 11.22 9.19 -4.39
C ASN A 112 12.31 10.20 -3.98
N ALA A 113 13.59 9.88 -4.18
CA ALA A 113 14.68 10.82 -3.95
C ALA A 113 14.58 12.04 -4.89
N LEU A 114 14.31 11.80 -6.17
CA LEU A 114 14.05 12.86 -7.14
C LEU A 114 12.84 13.73 -6.73
N LEU A 115 11.74 13.09 -6.31
CA LEU A 115 10.56 13.80 -5.84
C LEU A 115 10.89 14.73 -4.66
N VAL A 116 11.70 14.26 -3.70
CA VAL A 116 12.13 15.05 -2.54
C VAL A 116 12.96 16.25 -2.99
N ASP A 117 13.93 16.05 -3.87
CA ASP A 117 14.78 17.11 -4.41
C ASP A 117 13.95 18.19 -5.11
N MET A 118 13.11 17.79 -6.08
CA MET A 118 12.22 18.72 -6.79
C MET A 118 11.21 19.41 -5.85
N SER A 119 10.76 18.72 -4.79
CA SER A 119 9.85 19.29 -3.79
C SER A 119 10.50 20.37 -2.93
N LYS A 120 11.82 20.27 -2.67
CA LYS A 120 12.62 21.30 -2.00
C LYS A 120 12.81 22.52 -2.89
N SER A 121 13.00 22.31 -4.19
CA SER A 121 13.03 23.37 -5.21
C SER A 121 11.65 23.92 -5.57
N LEU A 122 10.62 23.67 -4.75
CA LEU A 122 9.25 24.18 -4.88
C LEU A 122 8.53 23.86 -6.20
N VAL A 123 8.98 22.82 -6.92
CA VAL A 123 8.37 22.40 -8.18
C VAL A 123 6.93 21.92 -7.96
N LYS A 124 6.06 22.19 -8.94
CA LYS A 124 4.66 21.75 -8.89
C LYS A 124 4.58 20.23 -9.05
N LEU A 125 3.59 19.62 -8.39
CA LEU A 125 3.39 18.17 -8.42
C LEU A 125 3.17 17.61 -9.83
N ARG A 126 2.55 18.40 -10.73
CA ARG A 126 2.33 18.01 -12.12
C ARG A 126 3.64 17.84 -12.87
N ASP A 127 4.54 18.80 -12.71
CA ASP A 127 5.84 18.81 -13.40
C ASP A 127 6.73 17.68 -12.85
N ILE A 128 6.69 17.43 -11.54
CA ILE A 128 7.35 16.26 -10.92
C ILE A 128 6.84 14.95 -11.54
N LEU A 129 5.52 14.81 -11.70
CA LEU A 129 4.95 13.60 -12.30
C LEU A 129 5.39 13.42 -13.76
N VAL A 130 5.42 14.51 -14.54
CA VAL A 130 5.90 14.48 -15.94
C VAL A 130 7.36 14.04 -15.98
N THR A 131 8.24 14.68 -15.19
CA THR A 131 9.65 14.31 -15.14
C THR A 131 9.87 12.84 -14.73
N LEU A 132 9.07 12.31 -13.81
CA LEU A 132 9.15 10.90 -13.43
C LEU A 132 8.78 9.97 -14.60
N LYS A 133 7.72 10.30 -15.35
CA LYS A 133 7.29 9.53 -16.52
C LYS A 133 8.21 9.66 -17.72
N ASP A 134 8.88 10.80 -17.88
CA ASP A 134 9.86 11.01 -18.93
C ASP A 134 11.14 10.18 -18.67
N ARG A 135 11.49 9.96 -17.40
CA ARG A 135 12.62 9.12 -17.01
C ARG A 135 12.31 7.62 -17.07
N ASP A 136 11.08 7.25 -16.73
CA ASP A 136 10.59 5.87 -16.82
C ASP A 136 9.22 5.82 -17.49
N ALA A 137 9.20 5.40 -18.75
CA ALA A 137 7.98 5.22 -19.53
C ALA A 137 7.03 4.16 -18.95
N MET A 138 7.53 3.25 -18.11
CA MET A 138 6.74 2.22 -17.42
C MET A 138 6.14 2.72 -16.11
N ASN A 139 6.45 3.95 -15.68
CA ASN A 139 5.91 4.52 -14.46
C ASN A 139 4.39 4.75 -14.56
N VAL A 140 3.63 4.02 -13.76
CA VAL A 140 2.16 4.13 -13.67
C VAL A 140 1.70 4.94 -12.45
N SER A 141 2.60 5.73 -11.87
CA SER A 141 2.29 6.61 -10.74
C SER A 141 1.25 7.65 -11.14
N THR A 142 0.48 8.07 -10.15
CA THR A 142 -0.61 9.04 -10.32
C THR A 142 -0.30 10.32 -9.58
N MET A 143 -1.01 11.41 -9.89
CA MET A 143 -0.95 12.65 -9.10
C MET A 143 -1.18 12.40 -7.60
N LYS A 144 -2.07 11.46 -7.26
CA LYS A 144 -2.34 11.06 -5.89
C LYS A 144 -1.12 10.38 -5.25
N THR A 145 -0.37 9.57 -6.00
CA THR A 145 0.90 8.99 -5.53
C THR A 145 1.89 10.08 -5.17
N ILE A 146 2.12 11.04 -6.07
CA ILE A 146 3.11 12.12 -5.87
C ILE A 146 2.71 13.02 -4.68
N TYR A 147 1.43 13.40 -4.61
CA TYR A 147 0.91 14.16 -3.48
C TYR A 147 1.15 13.45 -2.14
N ASN A 148 0.76 12.17 -2.06
CA ASN A 148 0.92 11.38 -0.84
C ASN A 148 2.39 11.22 -0.44
N ALA A 149 3.29 10.97 -1.40
CA ALA A 149 4.71 10.85 -1.15
C ALA A 149 5.30 12.16 -0.61
N ARG A 150 4.92 13.32 -1.19
CA ARG A 150 5.36 14.64 -0.70
C ARG A 150 4.91 14.90 0.73
N ILE A 151 3.64 14.62 1.04
CA ILE A 151 3.10 14.77 2.41
C ILE A 151 3.81 13.82 3.38
N GLN A 152 4.05 12.57 2.97
CA GLN A 152 4.76 11.59 3.79
C GLN A 152 6.19 12.04 4.09
N ASN A 153 6.92 12.56 3.09
CA ASN A 153 8.29 13.05 3.27
C ASN A 153 8.32 14.28 4.19
N LYS A 154 7.42 15.24 4.02
CA LYS A 154 7.26 16.35 4.98
C LYS A 154 6.99 15.85 6.40
N THR A 155 6.12 14.85 6.55
CA THR A 155 5.81 14.29 7.89
C THR A 155 7.04 13.63 8.52
N LYS A 156 7.92 13.01 7.72
CA LYS A 156 9.19 12.45 8.20
C LYS A 156 10.16 13.56 8.64
N ASP A 157 10.25 14.65 7.90
CA ASP A 157 11.12 15.79 8.24
C ASP A 157 10.72 16.45 9.56
N PHE A 158 9.43 16.41 9.90
CA PHE A 158 8.89 16.93 11.15
C PHE A 158 8.67 15.87 12.24
N ALA A 159 9.13 14.63 12.04
CA ALA A 159 9.02 13.59 13.05
C ALA A 159 9.81 14.00 14.30
N GLY A 160 9.17 13.93 15.46
CA GLY A 160 9.75 14.36 16.74
C GLY A 160 9.64 15.86 17.05
N ARG A 161 9.04 16.67 16.16
CA ARG A 161 8.78 18.10 16.42
C ARG A 161 7.32 18.32 16.86
N THR A 162 7.12 19.21 17.83
CA THR A 162 5.77 19.64 18.24
C THR A 162 5.13 20.50 17.16
N GLN A 163 3.80 20.63 17.14
CA GLN A 163 3.09 21.48 16.17
C GLN A 163 3.59 22.93 16.19
N MET A 164 3.92 23.45 17.37
CA MET A 164 4.50 24.79 17.53
C MET A 164 5.88 24.92 16.86
N GLN A 165 6.74 23.89 17.00
CA GLN A 165 8.06 23.87 16.35
C GLN A 165 7.96 23.75 14.82
N GLN A 166 6.91 23.11 14.31
CA GLN A 166 6.65 23.05 12.87
C GLN A 166 6.24 24.41 12.30
N LEU A 167 5.41 25.18 13.03
CA LEU A 167 5.00 26.53 12.64
C LEU A 167 6.20 27.50 12.58
N LEU A 168 7.08 27.46 13.58
CA LEU A 168 8.26 28.33 13.66
C LEU A 168 9.31 28.08 12.57
N THR A 169 9.24 26.96 11.85
CA THR A 169 10.19 26.61 10.78
C THR A 169 9.63 26.81 9.38
N GLN A 170 8.39 27.30 9.26
CA GLN A 170 7.75 27.62 7.97
C GLN A 170 7.95 29.08 7.52
N GLU A 171 8.63 29.91 8.31
CA GLU A 171 8.94 31.31 8.00
C GLU A 171 10.42 31.52 7.62
N ILE A 172 10.86 30.98 6.48
CA ILE A 172 12.01 31.50 5.71
C ILE A 172 11.76 31.21 4.23
#